data_AF-A0A350Y3J9-F1
#
_entry.id   AF-A0A350Y3J9-F1
#
_cell.length_a   1.000
_cell.length_b   1.000
_cell.length_c   1.000
_cell.angle_alpha   90.00
_cell.angle_beta   90.00
_cell.angle_gamma   90.00
#
_symmetry.space_group_name_H-M   'P 1'
#
loop_
_entity.id
_entity.type
_entity.pdbx_description
1 polymer ?
#
loop_
_entity_poly.entity_id
_entity_poly.type
_entity_poly.pdbx_seq_one_letter_code
_entity_poly.pdbx_strand_id
1 'polypeptide(L)'
;EIRGVWLTNVASGVLFFPWGINRALYQLAQLNFNTVYPVVWNRGHTFYPSSVAKSVTKRSQDPLLTIMRLGRDSLAEIVQEGHRQGLRVIPWFEYGFMAPANSQLVKHHPNWLTESSTLGNVALASPDALSNHTQKQVWLNPLHPEV
;
A
#
# COMPACT_ATOMS: atom_id res chain seq x y z
N GLU A 1 16.93 1.13 20.94
CA GLU A 1 17.02 1.75 19.60
C GLU A 1 16.08 1.03 18.62
N ILE A 2 15.45 1.75 17.68
CA ILE A 2 14.62 1.16 16.62
C ILE A 2 15.43 1.11 15.34
N ARG A 3 15.53 -0.07 14.73
CA ARG A 3 16.17 -0.29 13.42
C ARG A 3 15.11 -0.85 12.49
N GLY A 4 14.52 0.08 11.74
CA GLY A 4 13.33 -0.16 10.95
C GLY A 4 13.58 -0.06 9.45
N VAL A 5 12.85 -0.84 8.66
CA VAL A 5 12.87 -0.73 7.19
C VAL A 5 11.47 -0.86 6.61
N TRP A 6 11.17 -0.08 5.58
CA TRP A 6 9.94 -0.23 4.79
C TRP A 6 10.07 -1.38 3.81
N LEU A 7 9.07 -2.25 3.77
CA LEU A 7 8.93 -3.28 2.74
C LEU A 7 7.88 -2.81 1.73
N THR A 8 8.35 -2.20 0.65
CA THR A 8 7.51 -1.52 -0.36
C THR A 8 7.32 -2.39 -1.61
N ASN A 9 6.32 -2.04 -2.42
CA ASN A 9 6.12 -2.58 -3.77
C ASN A 9 6.75 -1.71 -4.87
N VAL A 10 7.32 -0.56 -4.48
CA VAL A 10 7.92 0.42 -5.39
C VAL A 10 9.42 0.17 -5.45
N ALA A 11 9.97 0.00 -6.65
CA ALA A 11 11.39 -0.31 -6.87
C ALA A 11 11.89 -1.56 -6.10
N SER A 12 10.99 -2.45 -5.68
CA SER A 12 11.29 -3.64 -4.90
C SER A 12 10.47 -4.83 -5.38
N GLY A 13 11.14 -5.96 -5.59
CA GLY A 13 10.53 -7.24 -5.97
C GLY A 13 10.15 -8.14 -4.79
N VAL A 14 10.46 -7.74 -3.54
CA VAL A 14 10.38 -8.61 -2.34
C VAL A 14 9.01 -9.26 -2.18
N LEU A 15 7.94 -8.49 -2.42
CA LEU A 15 6.56 -8.97 -2.27
C LEU A 15 6.11 -9.89 -3.41
N PHE A 16 6.78 -9.90 -4.56
CA PHE A 16 6.31 -10.61 -5.75
C PHE A 16 6.92 -12.01 -5.89
N PHE A 17 8.11 -12.25 -5.31
CA PHE A 17 8.77 -13.54 -5.38
C PHE A 17 8.35 -14.47 -4.24
N PRO A 18 8.09 -15.77 -4.50
CA PRO A 18 7.68 -16.74 -3.47
C PRO A 18 8.62 -16.82 -2.26
N TRP A 19 9.93 -16.68 -2.48
CA TRP A 19 10.97 -16.69 -1.44
C TRP A 19 11.38 -15.28 -0.96
N GLY A 20 10.85 -14.22 -1.56
CA GLY A 20 11.31 -12.85 -1.36
C GLY A 20 11.13 -12.39 0.08
N ILE A 21 9.92 -12.57 0.64
CA ILE A 21 9.57 -12.20 2.01
C ILE A 21 10.46 -12.92 3.02
N ASN A 22 10.50 -14.25 2.96
CA ASN A 22 11.30 -15.07 3.88
C ASN A 22 12.79 -14.69 3.86
N ARG A 23 13.37 -14.55 2.66
CA ARG A 23 14.77 -14.16 2.51
C ARG A 23 15.03 -12.76 3.07
N ALA A 24 14.16 -11.80 2.76
CA ALA A 24 14.34 -10.42 3.22
C ALA A 24 14.25 -10.32 4.75
N LEU A 25 13.24 -10.93 5.37
CA LEU A 25 13.05 -10.89 6.81
C LEU A 25 14.19 -11.59 7.56
N TYR A 26 14.65 -12.74 7.06
CA TYR A 26 15.82 -13.41 7.60
C TYR A 26 17.07 -12.51 7.54
N GLN A 27 17.36 -11.91 6.38
CA GLN A 27 18.52 -11.02 6.24
C GLN A 27 18.45 -9.80 7.16
N LEU A 28 17.27 -9.20 7.29
CA LEU A 28 17.05 -8.05 8.18
C LEU A 28 17.33 -8.41 9.63
N ALA A 29 16.85 -9.57 10.09
CA ALA A 29 17.13 -10.04 11.44
C ALA A 29 18.64 -10.30 11.66
N GLN A 30 19.34 -10.90 10.68
CA GLN A 30 20.80 -11.09 10.75
C GLN A 30 21.57 -9.76 10.79
N LEU A 31 21.04 -8.72 10.15
CA LEU A 31 21.58 -7.35 10.20
C LEU A 31 21.10 -6.57 11.43
N ASN A 32 20.48 -7.26 12.40
CA ASN A 32 19.98 -6.73 13.66
C ASN A 32 18.82 -5.72 13.52
N PHE A 33 18.14 -5.63 12.38
CA PHE A 33 16.87 -4.90 12.31
C PHE A 33 15.86 -5.52 13.28
N ASN A 34 14.97 -4.70 13.82
CA ASN A 34 14.00 -5.12 14.81
C ASN A 34 12.56 -4.74 14.45
N THR A 35 12.36 -3.96 13.38
CA THR A 35 11.04 -3.52 12.94
C THR A 35 10.96 -3.52 11.41
N VAL A 36 9.84 -3.96 10.86
CA VAL A 36 9.53 -3.84 9.43
C VAL A 36 8.18 -3.15 9.24
N TYR A 37 8.12 -2.31 8.21
CA TYR A 37 6.92 -1.56 7.84
C TYR A 37 6.41 -2.04 6.48
N PRO A 38 5.63 -3.13 6.41
CA PRO A 38 5.12 -3.62 5.15
C PRO A 38 4.04 -2.71 4.60
N VAL A 39 4.14 -2.38 3.31
CA VAL A 39 3.06 -1.68 2.60
C VAL A 39 1.82 -2.58 2.58
N VAL A 40 0.70 -2.03 3.05
CA VAL A 40 -0.60 -2.71 3.03
C VAL A 40 -1.61 -2.00 2.13
N TRP A 41 -1.32 -0.76 1.75
CA TRP A 41 -2.13 0.06 0.86
C TRP A 41 -1.23 0.92 -0.01
N ASN A 42 -1.47 0.92 -1.32
CA ASN A 42 -0.84 1.84 -2.26
C ASN A 42 -1.71 1.99 -3.51
N ARG A 43 -1.75 3.19 -4.11
CA ARG A 43 -2.42 3.47 -5.40
C ARG A 43 -3.88 2.98 -5.49
N GLY A 44 -4.61 2.96 -4.38
CA GLY A 44 -6.01 2.49 -4.35
C GLY A 44 -6.19 0.97 -4.27
N HIS A 45 -5.13 0.23 -3.90
CA HIS A 45 -5.16 -1.22 -3.74
C HIS A 45 -4.57 -1.66 -2.40
N THR A 46 -5.14 -2.73 -1.83
CA THR A 46 -4.53 -3.44 -0.70
C THR A 46 -3.48 -4.44 -1.19
N PHE A 47 -2.43 -4.68 -0.39
CA PHE A 47 -1.38 -5.67 -0.66
C PHE A 47 -1.61 -6.98 0.12
N TYR A 48 -2.87 -7.22 0.46
CA TYR A 48 -3.38 -8.41 1.13
C TYR A 48 -4.86 -8.59 0.74
N PRO A 49 -5.41 -9.82 0.77
CA PRO A 49 -6.82 -10.07 0.53
C PRO A 49 -7.71 -9.34 1.56
N SER A 50 -8.53 -8.40 1.09
CA SER A 50 -9.44 -7.60 1.91
C SER A 50 -10.87 -7.65 1.37
N SER A 51 -11.82 -7.97 2.25
CA SER A 51 -13.26 -7.93 1.96
C SER A 51 -13.75 -6.49 1.77
N VAL A 52 -13.21 -5.55 2.56
CA VAL A 52 -13.50 -4.11 2.43
C VAL A 52 -13.01 -3.60 1.08
N ALA A 53 -11.76 -3.88 0.70
CA ALA A 53 -11.23 -3.48 -0.61
C ALA A 53 -12.06 -4.08 -1.76
N LYS A 54 -12.49 -5.34 -1.64
CA LYS A 54 -13.36 -5.99 -2.62
C LYS A 54 -14.72 -5.30 -2.75
N SER A 55 -15.32 -4.89 -1.63
CA SER A 55 -16.60 -4.15 -1.64
C SER A 55 -16.46 -2.80 -2.34
N VAL A 56 -15.42 -2.04 -1.95
CA VAL A 56 -15.17 -0.66 -2.37
C VAL A 56 -14.66 -0.57 -3.81
N THR A 57 -13.68 -1.39 -4.19
CA THR A 57 -12.96 -1.27 -5.47
C THR A 57 -13.22 -2.41 -6.46
N LYS A 58 -14.05 -3.39 -6.08
CA LYS A 58 -14.24 -4.67 -6.80
C LYS A 58 -12.97 -5.51 -6.93
N ARG A 59 -11.89 -5.17 -6.22
CA ARG A 59 -10.63 -5.89 -6.15
C ARG A 59 -10.30 -6.17 -4.69
N SER A 60 -10.05 -7.44 -4.34
CA SER A 60 -9.68 -7.81 -2.97
C SER A 60 -8.24 -7.46 -2.62
N GLN A 61 -7.37 -7.31 -3.63
CA GLN A 61 -5.96 -6.97 -3.49
C GLN A 61 -5.40 -6.47 -4.84
N ASP A 62 -4.16 -6.00 -4.83
CA ASP A 62 -3.43 -5.58 -6.03
C ASP A 62 -3.42 -6.69 -7.11
N PRO A 63 -3.77 -6.37 -8.39
CA PRO A 63 -3.85 -7.37 -9.45
C PRO A 63 -2.52 -8.07 -9.76
N LEU A 64 -1.41 -7.32 -9.75
CA LEU A 64 -0.09 -7.88 -10.06
C LEU A 64 0.35 -8.82 -8.95
N LEU A 65 0.16 -8.42 -7.69
CA LEU A 65 0.43 -9.27 -6.53
C LEU A 65 -0.44 -10.53 -6.55
N THR A 66 -1.72 -10.41 -6.92
CA THR A 66 -2.63 -11.56 -7.06
C THR A 66 -2.08 -12.60 -8.03
N ILE A 67 -1.60 -12.16 -9.20
CA ILE A 67 -1.05 -13.03 -10.24
C ILE A 67 0.26 -13.65 -9.77
N MET A 68 1.21 -12.83 -9.32
CA MET A 68 2.55 -13.28 -8.94
C MET A 68 2.54 -14.24 -7.75
N ARG A 69 1.55 -14.10 -6.85
CA ARG A 69 1.45 -14.90 -5.63
C ARG A 69 0.29 -15.89 -5.63
N LEU A 70 -0.39 -16.08 -6.75
CA LEU A 70 -1.54 -17.00 -6.86
C LEU A 70 -2.59 -16.75 -5.77
N GLY A 71 -2.87 -15.47 -5.46
CA GLY A 71 -3.85 -15.09 -4.45
C GLY A 71 -3.41 -15.21 -3.00
N ARG A 72 -2.15 -15.56 -2.69
CA ARG A 72 -1.67 -15.69 -1.31
C ARG A 72 -1.64 -14.37 -0.56
N ASP A 73 -1.92 -14.45 0.73
CA ASP A 73 -1.86 -13.31 1.65
C ASP A 73 -0.40 -13.00 2.03
N SER A 74 0.13 -11.94 1.43
CA SER A 74 1.51 -11.49 1.69
C SER A 74 1.66 -10.86 3.07
N LEU A 75 0.61 -10.21 3.61
CA LEU A 75 0.68 -9.62 4.94
C LEU A 75 0.71 -10.72 6.00
N ALA A 76 -0.13 -11.75 5.87
CA ALA A 76 -0.13 -12.89 6.78
C ALA A 76 1.25 -13.58 6.82
N GLU A 77 1.88 -13.77 5.66
CA GLU A 77 3.23 -14.33 5.57
C GLU A 77 4.28 -13.43 6.23
N ILE A 78 4.22 -12.11 6.01
CA ILE A 78 5.15 -11.16 6.64
C ILE A 78 4.98 -11.16 8.16
N VAL A 79 3.74 -11.21 8.66
CA VAL A 79 3.47 -11.27 10.11
C VAL A 79 4.00 -12.56 10.71
N GLN A 80 3.69 -13.71 10.09
CA GLN A 80 4.15 -15.01 10.57
C GLN A 80 5.68 -15.09 10.60
N GLU A 81 6.31 -14.74 9.49
CA GLU A 81 7.75 -14.86 9.35
C GLU A 81 8.50 -13.78 10.13
N GLY A 82 7.99 -12.55 10.14
CA GLY A 82 8.56 -11.44 10.90
C GLY A 82 8.62 -11.78 12.38
N HIS A 83 7.52 -12.28 12.95
CA HIS A 83 7.48 -12.71 14.34
C HIS A 83 8.42 -13.90 14.61
N ARG A 84 8.54 -14.86 13.67
CA ARG A 84 9.50 -15.97 13.79
C ARG A 84 10.95 -15.48 13.91
N GLN A 85 11.28 -14.38 13.23
CA GLN A 85 12.60 -13.76 13.25
C GLN A 85 12.76 -12.71 14.37
N GLY A 86 11.76 -12.54 15.26
CA GLY A 86 11.80 -11.54 16.33
C GLY A 86 11.62 -10.09 15.86
N LEU A 87 11.10 -9.88 14.65
CA LEU A 87 10.82 -8.56 14.08
C LEU A 87 9.43 -8.08 14.48
N ARG A 88 9.32 -6.80 14.86
CA ARG A 88 8.04 -6.11 14.97
C ARG A 88 7.50 -5.78 13.58
N VAL A 89 6.23 -6.06 13.32
CA VAL A 89 5.58 -5.76 12.03
C VAL A 89 4.56 -4.64 12.22
N ILE A 90 4.77 -3.51 11.55
CA ILE A 90 3.88 -2.34 11.63
C ILE A 90 3.39 -1.98 10.22
N PRO A 91 2.17 -2.39 9.83
CA PRO A 91 1.59 -2.07 8.53
C PRO A 91 1.63 -0.58 8.18
N TRP A 92 1.91 -0.26 6.92
CA TRP A 92 2.02 1.11 6.44
C TRP A 92 1.18 1.37 5.18
N PHE A 93 0.60 2.57 5.12
CA PHE A 93 -0.13 3.08 3.96
C PHE A 93 0.82 3.97 3.15
N GLU A 94 1.22 3.48 1.97
CA GLU A 94 2.07 4.27 1.08
C GLU A 94 1.27 5.46 0.52
N TYR A 95 1.86 6.65 0.67
CA TYR A 95 1.24 7.94 0.36
C TYR A 95 -0.11 8.20 1.04
N GLY A 96 -0.43 7.46 2.12
CA GLY A 96 -1.68 7.61 2.87
C GLY A 96 -2.92 7.39 2.01
N PHE A 97 -3.88 8.30 2.09
CA PHE A 97 -5.12 8.28 1.31
C PHE A 97 -5.01 9.00 -0.05
N MET A 98 -3.80 9.06 -0.60
CA MET A 98 -3.61 9.47 -1.99
C MET A 98 -3.88 8.28 -2.94
N ALA A 99 -4.56 8.56 -4.05
CA ALA A 99 -4.80 7.58 -5.10
C ALA A 99 -4.66 8.20 -6.50
N PRO A 100 -4.30 7.41 -7.52
CA PRO A 100 -4.36 7.86 -8.91
C PRO A 100 -5.79 8.25 -9.26
N ALA A 101 -5.96 9.38 -9.95
CA ALA A 101 -7.27 9.89 -10.38
C ALA A 101 -8.05 8.91 -11.29
N ASN A 102 -7.34 7.98 -11.94
CA ASN A 102 -7.92 6.94 -12.81
C ASN A 102 -8.06 5.57 -12.14
N SER A 103 -7.76 5.44 -10.84
CA SER A 103 -7.87 4.20 -10.07
C SER A 103 -9.32 3.72 -9.96
N GLN A 104 -9.52 2.43 -9.68
CA GLN A 104 -10.87 1.88 -9.49
C GLN A 104 -11.57 2.48 -8.28
N LEU A 105 -10.82 2.79 -7.22
CA LEU A 105 -11.33 3.48 -6.05
C LEU A 105 -11.99 4.81 -6.43
N VAL A 106 -11.26 5.65 -7.18
CA VAL A 106 -11.74 6.98 -7.60
C VAL A 106 -12.92 6.88 -8.58
N LYS A 107 -12.89 5.89 -9.48
CA LYS A 107 -14.00 5.65 -10.43
C LYS A 107 -15.28 5.20 -9.75
N HIS A 108 -15.17 4.39 -8.70
CA HIS A 108 -16.33 3.89 -7.97
C HIS A 108 -16.87 4.89 -6.94
N HIS A 109 -15.99 5.73 -6.37
CA HIS A 109 -16.35 6.68 -5.32
C HIS A 109 -15.81 8.09 -5.60
N PRO A 110 -16.26 8.77 -6.67
CA PRO A 110 -15.78 10.12 -7.00
C PRO A 110 -16.17 11.16 -5.94
N ASN A 111 -17.23 10.91 -5.16
CA ASN A 111 -17.68 11.76 -4.06
C ASN A 111 -16.79 11.65 -2.80
N TRP A 112 -15.88 10.68 -2.74
CA TRP A 112 -14.94 10.53 -1.63
C TRP A 112 -13.72 11.43 -1.76
N LEU A 113 -13.60 12.23 -2.82
CA LEU A 113 -12.43 13.07 -3.06
C LEU A 113 -12.50 14.37 -2.26
N THR A 114 -11.34 14.86 -1.85
CA THR A 114 -11.24 16.21 -1.26
C THR A 114 -11.51 17.24 -2.34
N GLU A 115 -12.43 18.18 -2.06
CA GLU A 115 -12.69 19.33 -2.90
C GLU A 115 -11.89 20.55 -2.41
N SER A 116 -11.32 21.31 -3.34
CA SER A 116 -10.68 22.57 -3.02
C SER A 116 -11.73 23.68 -2.97
N SER A 117 -11.92 24.27 -1.79
CA SER A 117 -12.82 25.42 -1.60
C SER A 117 -12.42 26.67 -2.39
N THR A 118 -11.14 26.77 -2.79
CA THR A 118 -10.60 27.89 -3.57
C THR A 118 -10.63 27.67 -5.09
N LEU A 119 -10.62 26.41 -5.55
CA LEU A 119 -10.52 26.08 -6.98
C LEU A 119 -11.82 25.50 -7.57
N GLY A 120 -12.85 25.25 -6.75
CA GLY A 120 -14.13 24.69 -7.19
C GLY A 120 -14.02 23.31 -7.86
N ASN A 121 -12.89 22.62 -7.67
CA ASN A 121 -12.51 21.38 -8.33
C ASN A 121 -11.83 20.42 -7.34
N VAL A 122 -11.74 19.14 -7.70
CA VAL A 122 -11.03 18.10 -6.93
C VAL A 122 -9.61 18.56 -6.59
N ALA A 123 -9.23 18.47 -5.32
CA ALA A 123 -7.89 18.76 -4.85
C ALA A 123 -6.91 17.75 -5.44
N LEU A 124 -6.18 18.18 -6.46
CA LEU A 124 -5.05 17.45 -6.99
C LEU A 124 -3.96 17.43 -5.93
N ALA A 125 -3.38 16.26 -5.66
CA ALA A 125 -2.15 16.24 -4.89
C ALA A 125 -1.07 16.98 -5.68
N SER A 126 -0.28 17.82 -5.00
CA SER A 126 0.82 18.57 -5.62
C SER A 126 1.67 17.64 -6.49
N PRO A 127 2.10 18.06 -7.70
CA PRO A 127 3.02 17.25 -8.48
C PRO A 127 4.30 17.08 -7.67
N ASP A 128 4.53 15.89 -7.14
CA ASP A 128 5.78 15.56 -6.49
C ASP A 128 6.89 15.72 -7.54
N ALA A 129 7.85 16.61 -7.27
CA ALA A 129 9.01 16.87 -8.13
C ALA A 129 9.88 15.62 -8.38
N LEU A 130 9.64 14.54 -7.64
CA LEU A 130 10.30 13.23 -7.75
C LEU A 130 9.49 12.21 -8.59
N SER A 131 8.30 12.58 -9.04
CA SER A 131 7.41 11.65 -9.74
C SER A 131 7.33 11.99 -11.24
N ASN A 132 8.03 11.19 -12.06
CA ASN A 132 7.73 11.02 -13.49
C ASN A 132 6.34 10.36 -13.70
N HIS A 133 5.36 10.65 -12.84
CA HIS A 133 4.02 10.11 -12.93
C HIS A 133 3.18 11.07 -13.78
N THR A 134 3.03 10.70 -15.05
CA THR A 134 2.04 11.27 -15.98
C THR A 134 0.58 11.12 -15.51
N GLN A 135 0.34 10.52 -14.34
CA GLN A 135 -0.96 10.28 -13.76
C GLN A 135 -1.22 11.24 -12.59
N LYS A 136 -2.23 12.10 -12.76
CA LYS A 136 -2.77 12.97 -11.72
C LYS A 136 -3.13 12.16 -10.47
N GLN A 137 -2.70 12.65 -9.31
CA GLN A 137 -3.02 12.07 -8.00
C GLN A 137 -4.11 12.92 -7.33
N VAL A 138 -4.96 12.29 -6.54
CA VAL A 138 -6.04 12.94 -5.77
C VAL A 138 -6.02 12.44 -4.33
N TRP A 139 -6.50 13.27 -3.41
CA TRP A 139 -6.66 12.92 -2.00
C TRP A 139 -8.10 12.48 -1.73
N LEU A 140 -8.28 11.35 -1.03
CA LEU A 140 -9.57 11.06 -0.40
C LEU A 140 -9.83 12.06 0.73
N ASN A 141 -11.10 12.34 0.99
CA ASN A 141 -11.55 13.27 2.01
C ASN A 141 -11.70 12.54 3.35
N PRO A 142 -10.81 12.77 4.34
CA PRO A 142 -10.89 12.12 5.65
C PRO A 142 -12.08 12.58 6.51
N LEU A 143 -12.84 13.59 6.04
CA LEU A 143 -14.06 14.07 6.69
C LEU A 143 -15.33 13.45 6.07
N HIS A 144 -15.20 12.65 5.01
CA HIS A 144 -16.32 11.92 4.42
C HIS A 144 -16.57 10.64 5.26
N PRO A 145 -17.77 10.38 5.79
CA PRO A 145 -18.01 9.29 6.76
C PRO A 145 -17.63 7.88 6.30
N GLU A 146 -17.67 7.63 5.00
CA GLU A 146 -17.35 6.36 4.36
C GLU A 146 -15.87 6.19 3.95
N VAL A 147 -15.04 7.22 4.15
CA VAL A 147 -13.57 7.21 3.92
C VAL A 147 -12.85 6.91 5.23
#